data_AF-A0AAE6NI06-F1
#
_entry.id   AF-A0AAE6NI06-F1
#
_cell.length_a   1.000
_cell.length_b   1.000
_cell.length_c   1.000
_cell.angle_alpha   90.00
_cell.angle_beta   90.00
_cell.angle_gamma   90.00
#
_symmetry.space_group_name_H-M   'P 1'
#
loop_
_entity.id
_entity.type
_entity.pdbx_description
1 polymer ?
#
loop_
_entity_poly.entity_id
_entity_poly.type
_entity_poly.pdbx_seq_one_letter_code
_entity_poly.pdbx_strand_id
1 'polypeptide(L)'
;MTASVKSSPLGLAVLALLHHRPLHPYGIQQLLKQWGKEQVVNVGQRAGLYRTIERLQAGGLIAVRQTERDQQYPERTVYEVTEEGRAVTREWLEQMLAVPKAEFPVFPAALSNMLLLSPDEAAPILERRAARLAGERAELERQSAEAPTGLPRITLIENEYRLAVLVAEERWLQGVLSDLRDGSLTWSPEMLAAFQEASASDSAAT
;
A
#
# COMPACT_ATOMS: atom_id res chain seq x y z
N MET A 1 -24.96 -8.81 -19.14
CA MET A 1 -24.23 -9.00 -17.88
C MET A 1 -22.85 -8.39 -18.07
N THR A 2 -22.65 -7.15 -17.64
CA THR A 2 -21.33 -6.52 -17.60
C THR A 2 -20.47 -7.32 -16.63
N ALA A 3 -19.22 -7.61 -17.01
CA ALA A 3 -18.31 -8.35 -16.13
C ALA A 3 -18.12 -7.56 -14.83
N SER A 4 -18.25 -8.24 -13.68
CA SER A 4 -18.07 -7.63 -12.37
C SER A 4 -16.70 -6.97 -12.28
N VAL A 5 -16.69 -5.67 -12.02
CA VAL A 5 -15.47 -4.89 -11.87
C VAL A 5 -14.70 -5.39 -10.64
N LYS A 6 -13.43 -5.79 -10.82
CA LYS A 6 -12.60 -6.25 -9.68
C LYS A 6 -12.29 -5.09 -8.72
N SER A 7 -12.45 -5.30 -7.42
CA SER A 7 -12.09 -4.30 -6.40
C SER A 7 -10.59 -3.99 -6.44
N SER A 8 -10.20 -2.73 -6.25
CA SER A 8 -8.80 -2.34 -6.01
C SER A 8 -8.71 -1.15 -5.05
N PRO A 9 -7.61 -0.97 -4.29
CA PRO A 9 -7.46 0.16 -3.38
C PRO A 9 -7.64 1.52 -4.07
N LEU A 10 -7.06 1.69 -5.26
CA LEU A 10 -7.24 2.89 -6.08
C LEU A 10 -8.68 3.04 -6.58
N GLY A 11 -9.35 1.95 -6.95
CA GLY A 11 -10.76 1.97 -7.34
C GLY A 11 -11.66 2.45 -6.20
N LEU A 12 -11.46 1.92 -4.99
CA LEU A 12 -12.22 2.34 -3.81
C LEU A 12 -11.97 3.81 -3.48
N ALA A 13 -10.71 4.28 -3.53
CA ALA A 13 -10.37 5.68 -3.28
C ALA A 13 -10.99 6.64 -4.31
N VAL A 14 -10.98 6.28 -5.60
CA VAL A 14 -11.64 7.05 -6.67
C VAL A 14 -13.15 7.13 -6.44
N LEU A 15 -13.80 5.99 -6.17
CA LEU A 15 -15.24 5.95 -5.91
C LEU A 15 -15.62 6.76 -4.66
N ALA A 16 -14.84 6.67 -3.59
CA ALA A 16 -15.07 7.43 -2.35
C ALA A 16 -14.98 8.95 -2.60
N LEU A 17 -14.04 9.42 -3.42
CA LEU A 17 -13.95 10.84 -3.81
C LEU A 17 -15.15 11.29 -4.64
N LEU A 18 -15.54 10.48 -5.63
CA LEU A 18 -16.70 10.76 -6.48
C LEU A 18 -18.03 10.65 -5.75
N HIS A 19 -18.08 9.90 -4.64
CA HIS A 19 -19.21 9.88 -3.72
C HIS A 19 -19.45 11.24 -3.07
N HIS A 20 -18.38 11.98 -2.78
CA HIS A 20 -18.46 13.31 -2.18
C HIS A 20 -18.82 14.39 -3.19
N ARG A 21 -18.18 14.40 -4.37
CA ARG A 21 -18.48 15.35 -5.45
C ARG A 21 -17.98 14.88 -6.81
N PRO A 22 -18.63 15.30 -7.93
CA PRO A 22 -18.11 15.04 -9.26
C PRO A 22 -16.77 15.73 -9.52
N LEU A 23 -15.85 15.01 -10.16
CA LEU A 23 -14.46 15.44 -10.37
C LEU A 23 -13.95 15.00 -11.73
N HIS A 24 -13.07 15.81 -12.32
CA HIS A 24 -12.24 15.39 -13.44
C HIS A 24 -10.97 14.67 -12.93
N PRO A 25 -10.29 13.85 -13.76
CA PRO A 25 -9.15 13.03 -13.34
C PRO A 25 -8.02 13.78 -12.61
N TYR A 26 -7.72 15.02 -13.03
CA TYR A 26 -6.70 15.84 -12.38
C TYR A 26 -7.11 16.26 -10.95
N GLY A 27 -8.36 16.67 -10.75
CA GLY A 27 -8.89 16.97 -9.42
C GLY A 27 -8.89 15.75 -8.48
N ILE A 28 -9.18 14.56 -9.02
CA ILE A 28 -9.04 13.29 -8.27
C ILE A 28 -7.59 13.10 -7.83
N GLN A 29 -6.63 13.23 -8.76
CA GLN A 29 -5.22 13.08 -8.46
C GLN A 29 -4.73 14.09 -7.40
N GLN A 30 -5.17 15.35 -7.50
CA GLN A 30 -4.79 16.40 -6.56
C GLN A 30 -5.33 16.14 -5.16
N LEU A 31 -6.60 15.74 -5.03
CA LEU A 31 -7.20 15.44 -3.74
C LEU A 31 -6.59 14.20 -3.08
N LEU A 32 -6.29 13.15 -3.85
CA LEU A 32 -5.60 11.97 -3.33
C LEU A 32 -4.24 12.32 -2.72
N LYS A 33 -3.48 13.21 -3.37
CA LYS A 33 -2.21 13.73 -2.83
C LYS A 33 -2.43 14.61 -1.60
N GLN A 34 -3.38 15.55 -1.65
CA GLN A 34 -3.68 16.45 -0.55
C GLN A 34 -4.09 15.72 0.72
N TRP A 35 -4.82 14.61 0.59
CA TRP A 35 -5.25 13.79 1.72
C TRP A 35 -4.20 12.75 2.17
N GLY A 36 -2.97 12.83 1.64
CA GLY A 36 -1.88 11.91 1.98
C GLY A 36 -2.13 10.46 1.57
N LYS A 37 -3.11 10.20 0.68
CA LYS A 37 -3.49 8.83 0.29
C LYS A 37 -2.44 8.13 -0.56
N GLU A 38 -1.39 8.83 -0.96
CA GLU A 38 -0.17 8.26 -1.54
C GLU A 38 0.54 7.25 -0.62
N GLN A 39 0.25 7.30 0.68
CA GLN A 39 0.81 6.39 1.68
C GLN A 39 0.02 5.07 1.78
N VAL A 40 -1.20 5.01 1.21
CA VAL A 40 -2.08 3.83 1.25
C VAL A 40 -2.53 3.34 -0.13
N VAL A 41 -2.34 4.14 -1.17
CA VAL A 41 -2.66 3.82 -2.57
C VAL A 41 -1.57 4.37 -3.49
N ASN A 42 -1.14 3.58 -4.47
CA ASN A 42 -0.22 4.06 -5.50
C ASN A 42 -0.91 5.06 -6.45
N VAL A 43 -0.83 6.33 -6.10
CA VAL A 43 -1.37 7.46 -6.89
C VAL A 43 -0.29 8.18 -7.71
N GLY A 44 0.97 7.73 -7.60
CA GLY A 44 2.11 8.31 -8.31
C GLY A 44 2.08 8.03 -9.82
N GLN A 45 1.48 6.91 -10.23
CA GLN A 45 1.37 6.56 -11.65
C GLN A 45 0.09 7.12 -12.26
N ARG A 46 0.20 8.26 -12.96
CA ARG A 46 -0.90 8.88 -13.72
C ARG A 46 -1.62 7.86 -14.59
N ALA A 47 -0.88 7.03 -15.32
CA ALA A 47 -1.46 5.98 -16.17
C ALA A 47 -2.36 4.98 -15.40
N GLY A 48 -2.02 4.67 -14.15
CA GLY A 48 -2.83 3.79 -13.29
C GLY A 48 -4.18 4.40 -12.91
N LEU A 49 -4.22 5.72 -12.67
CA LEU A 49 -5.45 6.44 -12.37
C LEU A 49 -6.40 6.44 -13.58
N TYR A 50 -5.91 6.79 -14.77
CA TYR A 50 -6.73 6.82 -15.98
C TYR A 50 -7.30 5.44 -16.32
N ARG A 51 -6.46 4.38 -16.28
CA ARG A 51 -6.95 2.99 -16.45
C ARG A 51 -8.00 2.60 -15.41
N THR A 52 -7.86 3.08 -14.17
CA THR A 52 -8.86 2.82 -13.12
C THR A 52 -10.17 3.51 -13.45
N ILE A 53 -10.15 4.78 -13.86
CA ILE A 53 -11.33 5.54 -14.26
C ILE A 53 -12.02 4.87 -15.45
N GLU A 54 -11.28 4.52 -16.51
CA GLU A 54 -11.82 3.80 -17.68
C GLU A 54 -12.53 2.50 -17.28
N ARG A 55 -11.91 1.71 -16.41
CA ARG A 55 -12.48 0.45 -15.93
C ARG A 55 -13.73 0.64 -15.07
N LEU A 56 -13.74 1.65 -14.20
CA LEU A 56 -14.92 1.99 -13.39
C LEU A 56 -16.07 2.47 -14.29
N GLN A 57 -15.76 3.26 -15.32
CA GLN A 57 -16.75 3.76 -16.28
C GLN A 57 -17.31 2.63 -17.15
N ALA A 58 -16.44 1.79 -17.71
CA ALA A 58 -16.84 0.63 -18.53
C ALA A 58 -17.71 -0.36 -17.74
N GLY A 59 -17.50 -0.44 -16.43
CA GLY A 59 -18.32 -1.23 -15.52
C GLY A 59 -19.56 -0.53 -14.98
N GLY A 60 -19.88 0.69 -15.43
CA GLY A 60 -21.08 1.42 -15.00
C GLY A 60 -21.04 1.99 -13.59
N LEU A 61 -19.91 1.93 -12.89
CA LEU A 61 -19.77 2.43 -11.51
C LEU A 61 -19.60 3.96 -11.45
N ILE A 62 -19.17 4.56 -12.54
CA ILE A 62 -19.10 6.02 -12.72
C ILE A 62 -19.64 6.39 -14.10
N ALA A 63 -20.16 7.60 -14.24
CA ALA A 63 -20.68 8.14 -15.49
C ALA A 63 -20.07 9.50 -15.81
N VAL A 64 -20.08 9.89 -17.08
CA VAL A 64 -19.73 11.25 -17.48
C VAL A 64 -20.88 12.17 -17.09
N ARG A 65 -20.59 13.14 -16.23
CA ARG A 65 -21.55 14.18 -15.86
C ARG A 65 -21.61 15.28 -16.91
N GLN A 66 -20.44 15.79 -17.29
CA GLN A 66 -20.29 16.85 -18.29
C GLN A 66 -18.87 16.84 -18.87
N THR A 67 -18.75 17.39 -20.08
CA THR A 67 -17.46 17.72 -20.67
C THR A 67 -17.33 19.24 -20.67
N GLU A 68 -16.35 19.75 -19.93
CA GLU A 68 -16.04 21.17 -19.89
C GLU A 68 -15.07 21.50 -21.02
N ARG A 69 -15.45 22.42 -21.91
CA ARG A 69 -14.57 23.03 -22.91
C ARG A 69 -14.15 24.40 -22.38
N ASP A 70 -12.88 24.53 -22.03
CA ASP A 70 -12.27 25.84 -21.82
C ASP A 70 -11.50 26.21 -23.10
N GLN A 71 -11.65 27.44 -23.61
CA GLN A 71 -11.04 27.85 -24.89
C GLN A 71 -9.50 27.84 -24.84
N GLN A 72 -8.92 27.82 -23.64
CA GLN A 72 -7.46 27.84 -23.41
C GLN A 72 -6.88 26.50 -22.90
N TYR A 73 -7.70 25.49 -22.61
CA TYR A 73 -7.24 24.21 -22.07
C TYR A 73 -7.93 23.01 -22.75
N PRO A 74 -7.31 21.81 -22.72
CA PRO A 74 -7.95 20.59 -23.24
C PRO A 74 -9.29 20.33 -22.56
N GLU A 75 -10.22 19.70 -23.29
CA GLU A 75 -11.51 19.26 -22.74
C GLU A 75 -11.33 18.47 -21.44
N ARG A 76 -12.10 18.83 -20.40
CA ARG A 76 -12.10 18.12 -19.12
C ARG A 76 -13.41 17.38 -18.93
N THR A 77 -13.35 16.06 -19.02
CA THR A 77 -14.46 15.19 -18.64
C THR A 77 -14.57 15.12 -17.13
N VAL A 78 -15.73 15.53 -16.60
CA VAL A 78 -16.09 15.40 -15.19
C VAL A 78 -16.88 14.12 -15.02
N TYR A 79 -16.45 13.29 -14.07
CA TYR A 79 -17.12 12.04 -13.72
C TYR A 79 -17.92 12.19 -12.44
N GLU A 80 -19.00 11.43 -12.33
CA GLU A 80 -19.78 11.25 -11.10
C GLU A 80 -20.00 9.76 -10.81
N VAL A 81 -20.20 9.42 -9.54
CA VAL A 81 -20.53 8.05 -9.15
C VAL A 81 -21.99 7.74 -9.46
N THR A 82 -22.27 6.56 -10.00
CA THR A 82 -23.65 6.07 -10.23
C THR A 82 -24.23 5.46 -8.96
N GLU A 83 -25.54 5.17 -8.94
CA GLU A 83 -26.15 4.47 -7.79
C GLU A 83 -25.52 3.08 -7.57
N GLU A 84 -25.28 2.34 -8.64
CA GLU A 84 -24.54 1.07 -8.60
C GLU A 84 -23.12 1.27 -8.06
N GLY A 85 -22.43 2.33 -8.50
CA GLY A 85 -21.13 2.72 -7.97
C GLY A 85 -21.14 2.97 -6.47
N ARG A 86 -22.19 3.62 -5.92
CA ARG A 86 -22.33 3.85 -4.47
C ARG A 86 -22.51 2.54 -3.71
N ALA A 87 -23.35 1.63 -4.20
CA ALA A 87 -23.55 0.31 -3.59
C ALA A 87 -22.24 -0.51 -3.60
N VAL A 88 -21.56 -0.57 -4.74
CA VAL A 88 -20.29 -1.30 -4.89
C VAL A 88 -19.16 -0.68 -4.05
N THR A 89 -19.14 0.64 -3.85
CA THR A 89 -18.19 1.31 -2.96
C THR A 89 -18.29 0.76 -1.54
N ARG A 90 -19.53 0.64 -1.02
CA ARG A 90 -19.80 0.09 0.31
C ARG A 90 -19.38 -1.37 0.40
N GLU A 91 -19.77 -2.18 -0.58
CA GLU A 91 -19.42 -3.61 -0.63
C GLU A 91 -17.90 -3.81 -0.62
N TRP A 92 -17.17 -3.07 -1.45
CA TRP A 92 -15.71 -3.15 -1.50
C TRP A 92 -15.06 -2.72 -0.19
N LEU A 93 -15.56 -1.64 0.43
CA LEU A 93 -15.05 -1.18 1.72
C LEU A 93 -15.25 -2.24 2.81
N GLU A 94 -16.46 -2.80 2.91
CA GLU A 94 -16.79 -3.84 3.89
C GLU A 94 -15.92 -5.09 3.67
N GLN A 95 -15.77 -5.55 2.43
CA GLN A 95 -14.93 -6.69 2.10
C GLN A 95 -13.44 -6.45 2.38
N MET A 96 -12.92 -5.27 2.06
CA MET A 96 -11.51 -4.93 2.32
C MET A 96 -11.20 -4.80 3.80
N LEU A 97 -12.16 -4.35 4.62
CA LEU A 97 -12.00 -4.27 6.07
C LEU A 97 -12.15 -5.64 6.75
N ALA A 98 -13.08 -6.48 6.26
CA ALA A 98 -13.43 -7.74 6.91
C ALA A 98 -12.52 -8.91 6.53
N VAL A 99 -12.02 -8.95 5.28
CA VAL A 99 -11.31 -10.12 4.73
C VAL A 99 -9.88 -9.74 4.40
N PRO A 100 -8.89 -10.19 5.19
CA PRO A 100 -7.48 -10.06 4.85
C PRO A 100 -7.22 -10.72 3.49
N LYS A 101 -6.56 -9.99 2.60
CA LYS A 101 -6.11 -10.54 1.31
C LYS A 101 -4.61 -10.77 1.35
N ALA A 102 -4.14 -11.69 0.52
CA ALA A 102 -2.72 -11.84 0.29
C ALA A 102 -2.16 -10.54 -0.30
N GLU A 103 -1.39 -9.84 0.50
CA GLU A 103 -0.56 -8.74 0.04
C GLU A 103 0.80 -9.30 -0.40
N PHE A 104 1.46 -8.59 -1.30
CA PHE A 104 2.81 -8.93 -1.75
C PHE A 104 3.75 -7.76 -1.44
N PRO A 105 4.07 -7.50 -0.15
CA PRO A 105 4.84 -6.34 0.22
C PRO A 105 6.31 -6.53 -0.19
N VAL A 106 6.98 -5.43 -0.55
CA VAL A 106 8.33 -5.45 -1.13
C VAL A 106 9.38 -5.98 -0.13
N PHE A 107 9.27 -5.63 1.15
CA PHE A 107 10.27 -6.02 2.14
C PHE A 107 10.25 -7.52 2.49
N PRO A 108 9.11 -8.17 2.78
CA PRO A 108 9.04 -9.63 2.88
C PRO A 108 9.56 -10.35 1.64
N ALA A 109 9.27 -9.85 0.43
CA ALA A 109 9.82 -10.43 -0.80
C ALA A 109 11.36 -10.34 -0.85
N ALA A 110 11.94 -9.22 -0.40
CA ALA A 110 13.38 -9.07 -0.28
C ALA A 110 13.98 -9.99 0.79
N LEU A 111 13.31 -10.14 1.95
CA LEU A 111 13.74 -11.06 3.02
C LEU A 111 13.76 -12.51 2.55
N SER A 112 12.77 -12.94 1.77
CA SER A 112 12.74 -14.27 1.15
C SER A 112 13.91 -14.54 0.20
N ASN A 113 14.65 -13.51 -0.20
CA ASN A 113 15.82 -13.58 -1.08
C ASN A 113 17.09 -13.05 -0.41
N MET A 114 17.09 -12.87 0.93
CA MET A 114 18.22 -12.29 1.67
C MET A 114 19.49 -13.15 1.58
N LEU A 115 19.35 -14.45 1.32
CA LEU A 115 20.47 -15.39 1.13
C LEU A 115 21.36 -15.07 -0.08
N LEU A 116 20.93 -14.15 -0.95
CA LEU A 116 21.77 -13.60 -2.02
C LEU A 116 22.87 -12.65 -1.50
N LEU A 117 22.82 -12.28 -0.23
CA LEU A 117 23.79 -11.46 0.48
C LEU A 117 24.43 -12.29 1.58
N SER A 118 25.66 -11.99 1.96
CA SER A 118 26.25 -12.46 3.21
C SER A 118 25.65 -11.72 4.43
N PRO A 119 25.79 -12.27 5.66
CA PRO A 119 25.38 -11.57 6.88
C PRO A 119 26.00 -10.16 7.00
N ASP A 120 27.28 -10.02 6.66
CA ASP A 120 28.03 -8.75 6.71
C ASP A 120 27.54 -7.72 5.68
N GLU A 121 27.00 -8.16 4.55
CA GLU A 121 26.37 -7.28 3.55
C GLU A 121 24.94 -6.91 3.96
N ALA A 122 24.19 -7.85 4.51
CA ALA A 122 22.80 -7.67 4.91
C ALA A 122 22.66 -6.71 6.10
N ALA A 123 23.50 -6.84 7.13
CA ALA A 123 23.44 -6.04 8.35
C ALA A 123 23.40 -4.52 8.08
N PRO A 124 24.36 -3.90 7.36
CA PRO A 124 24.33 -2.46 7.11
C PRO A 124 23.16 -2.01 6.23
N ILE A 125 22.58 -2.89 5.39
CA ILE A 125 21.36 -2.59 4.62
C ILE A 125 20.16 -2.50 5.55
N LEU A 126 20.02 -3.48 6.45
CA LEU A 126 18.94 -3.54 7.43
C LEU A 126 19.04 -2.40 8.46
N GLU A 127 20.25 -1.99 8.86
CA GLU A 127 20.45 -0.81 9.72
C GLU A 127 19.96 0.48 9.05
N ARG A 128 20.26 0.66 7.76
CA ARG A 128 19.73 1.82 7.00
C ARG A 128 18.21 1.79 6.91
N ARG A 129 17.59 0.61 6.82
CA ARG A 129 16.13 0.48 6.87
C ARG A 129 15.61 0.88 8.25
N ALA A 130 16.20 0.37 9.33
CA ALA A 130 15.80 0.68 10.70
C ALA A 130 15.84 2.19 10.98
N ALA A 131 16.89 2.88 10.52
CA ALA A 131 17.00 4.33 10.67
C ALA A 131 15.90 5.10 9.91
N ARG A 132 15.49 4.61 8.73
CA ARG A 132 14.38 5.21 7.97
C ARG A 132 13.04 5.01 8.66
N LEU A 133 12.76 3.79 9.14
CA LEU A 133 11.53 3.50 9.88
C LEU A 133 11.44 4.37 11.14
N ALA A 134 12.53 4.52 11.88
CA ALA A 134 12.59 5.39 13.06
C ALA A 134 12.28 6.85 12.73
N GLY A 135 12.76 7.35 11.60
CA GLY A 135 12.41 8.69 11.10
C GLY A 135 10.94 8.82 10.74
N GLU A 136 10.37 7.82 10.06
CA GLU A 136 8.94 7.79 9.70
C GLU A 136 8.05 7.72 10.94
N ARG A 137 8.43 6.93 11.96
CA ARG A 137 7.72 6.84 13.23
C ARG A 137 7.73 8.19 13.96
N ALA A 138 8.89 8.81 14.08
CA ALA A 138 9.03 10.12 14.75
C ALA A 138 8.22 11.22 14.04
N GLU A 139 8.17 11.19 12.71
CA GLU A 139 7.33 12.09 11.92
C GLU A 139 5.84 11.91 12.24
N LEU A 140 5.37 10.66 12.25
CA LEU A 140 3.97 10.33 12.49
C LEU A 140 3.54 10.68 13.93
N GLU A 141 4.41 10.42 14.91
CA GLU A 141 4.21 10.84 16.30
C GLU A 141 4.14 12.36 16.43
N ARG A 142 5.01 13.10 15.74
CA ARG A 142 4.97 14.57 15.73
C ARG A 142 3.66 15.08 15.13
N GLN A 143 3.23 14.55 13.99
CA GLN A 143 1.95 14.91 13.37
C GLN A 143 0.76 14.63 14.29
N SER A 144 0.80 13.52 15.04
CA SER A 144 -0.23 13.20 16.02
C SER A 144 -0.24 14.18 17.20
N ALA A 145 0.92 14.65 17.64
CA ALA A 145 1.05 15.62 18.73
C ALA A 145 0.62 17.04 18.31
N GLU A 146 0.83 17.40 17.05
CA GLU A 146 0.44 18.68 16.44
C GLU A 146 -1.03 18.71 15.99
N ALA A 147 -1.73 17.56 16.03
CA ALA A 147 -3.11 17.47 15.60
C ALA A 147 -4.05 18.35 16.47
N PRO A 148 -5.00 19.08 15.87
CA PRO A 148 -5.97 19.89 16.62
C PRO A 148 -6.70 19.08 17.69
N THR A 149 -6.80 19.65 18.89
CA THR A 149 -7.57 19.04 19.99
C THR A 149 -9.04 18.92 19.63
N GLY A 150 -9.66 17.78 19.94
CA GLY A 150 -11.09 17.55 19.71
C GLY A 150 -11.44 16.97 18.34
N LEU A 151 -10.45 16.61 17.50
CA LEU A 151 -10.72 15.82 16.30
C LEU A 151 -11.32 14.45 16.66
N PRO A 152 -12.39 14.01 15.99
CA PRO A 152 -12.92 12.66 16.18
C PRO A 152 -11.86 11.60 15.86
N ARG A 153 -11.65 10.62 16.74
CA ARG A 153 -10.62 9.55 16.57
C ARG A 153 -10.64 8.89 15.17
N ILE A 154 -11.81 8.75 14.56
CA ILE A 154 -11.96 8.18 13.22
C ILE A 154 -11.12 8.90 12.15
N THR A 155 -10.82 10.19 12.32
CA THR A 155 -9.95 10.94 11.39
C THR A 155 -8.47 10.59 11.53
N LEU A 156 -8.08 9.91 12.62
CA LEU A 156 -6.71 9.51 12.93
C LEU A 156 -6.48 7.99 12.83
N ILE A 157 -7.53 7.20 12.58
CA ILE A 157 -7.46 5.73 12.66
C ILE A 157 -6.41 5.12 11.73
N GLU A 158 -6.21 5.70 10.55
CA GLU A 158 -5.19 5.25 9.60
C GLU A 158 -3.78 5.51 10.14
N ASN A 159 -3.55 6.64 10.84
CA ASN A 159 -2.28 6.97 11.45
C ASN A 159 -1.99 6.05 12.66
N GLU A 160 -3.01 5.74 13.46
CA GLU A 160 -2.89 4.77 14.57
C GLU A 160 -2.44 3.39 14.04
N TYR A 161 -3.08 2.89 12.98
CA TYR A 161 -2.70 1.63 12.36
C TYR A 161 -1.26 1.64 11.84
N ARG A 162 -0.88 2.70 11.12
CA ARG A 162 0.47 2.83 10.56
C ARG A 162 1.55 2.89 11.62
N LEU A 163 1.31 3.63 12.71
CA LEU A 163 2.22 3.68 13.84
C LEU A 163 2.41 2.29 14.46
N ALA A 164 1.32 1.54 14.63
CA ALA A 164 1.39 0.18 15.17
C ALA A 164 2.23 -0.76 14.30
N VAL A 165 2.07 -0.69 12.96
CA VAL A 165 2.87 -1.47 12.01
C VAL A 165 4.36 -1.07 12.04
N LEU A 166 4.66 0.24 12.05
CA LEU A 166 6.03 0.74 12.13
C LEU A 166 6.74 0.25 13.40
N VAL A 167 6.08 0.35 14.54
CA VAL A 167 6.63 -0.12 15.83
C VAL A 167 6.89 -1.62 15.81
N ALA A 168 5.97 -2.40 15.23
CA ALA A 168 6.13 -3.85 15.12
C ALA A 168 7.32 -4.21 14.21
N GLU A 169 7.45 -3.55 13.06
CA GLU A 169 8.56 -3.78 12.13
C GLU A 169 9.90 -3.35 12.71
N GLU A 170 9.99 -2.18 13.35
CA GLU A 170 11.21 -1.72 14.04
C GLU A 170 11.64 -2.72 15.10
N ARG A 171 10.71 -3.16 15.95
CA ARG A 171 11.01 -4.15 17.00
C ARG A 171 11.58 -5.43 16.42
N TRP A 172 10.96 -5.97 15.37
CA TRP A 172 11.43 -7.18 14.72
C TRP A 172 12.83 -6.98 14.10
N LEU A 173 13.03 -5.85 13.41
CA LEU A 173 14.28 -5.54 12.72
C LEU A 173 15.45 -5.35 13.70
N GLN A 174 15.20 -4.75 14.87
CA GLN A 174 16.21 -4.65 15.93
C GLN A 174 16.61 -6.02 16.49
N GLY A 175 15.66 -6.97 16.60
CA GLY A 175 15.96 -8.36 16.97
C GLY A 175 16.88 -9.01 15.95
N VAL A 176 16.51 -8.99 14.67
CA VAL A 176 17.32 -9.54 13.57
C VAL A 176 18.72 -8.91 13.51
N LEU A 177 18.83 -7.59 13.71
CA LEU A 177 20.12 -6.91 13.75
C LEU A 177 20.97 -7.31 14.96
N SER A 178 20.35 -7.58 16.11
CA SER A 178 21.06 -8.17 17.26
C SER A 178 21.60 -9.54 16.90
N ASP A 179 20.74 -10.39 16.33
CA ASP A 179 21.08 -11.77 15.99
C ASP A 179 22.19 -11.85 14.92
N LEU A 180 22.20 -10.92 13.96
CA LEU A 180 23.28 -10.79 12.97
C LEU A 180 24.60 -10.35 13.61
N ARG A 181 24.55 -9.44 14.59
CA ARG A 181 25.75 -8.89 15.25
C ARG A 181 26.41 -9.89 16.19
N ASP A 182 25.61 -10.67 16.93
CA ASP A 182 26.12 -11.69 17.84
C ASP A 182 26.37 -13.04 17.16
N GLY A 183 25.98 -13.17 15.89
CA GLY A 183 26.20 -14.35 15.07
C GLY A 183 25.19 -15.48 15.29
N SER A 184 24.16 -15.27 16.12
CA SER A 184 23.06 -16.23 16.29
C SER A 184 22.22 -16.39 15.02
N LEU A 185 22.17 -15.36 14.17
CA LEU A 185 21.70 -15.43 12.79
C LEU A 185 22.88 -15.27 11.84
N THR A 186 23.26 -16.35 11.16
CA THR A 186 24.35 -16.37 10.19
C THR A 186 24.10 -17.42 9.12
N TRP A 187 24.79 -17.30 7.99
CA TRP A 187 24.77 -18.29 6.92
C TRP A 187 26.04 -18.17 6.07
N SER A 188 26.38 -19.25 5.37
CA SER A 188 27.45 -19.29 4.37
C SER A 188 27.00 -20.13 3.17
N PRO A 189 27.61 -19.95 1.97
CA PRO A 189 27.31 -20.78 0.81
C PRO A 189 27.47 -22.28 1.11
N GLU A 190 28.47 -22.65 1.91
CA GLU A 190 28.75 -24.04 2.30
C GLU A 190 27.65 -24.59 3.21
N MET A 191 27.20 -23.79 4.20
CA MET A 191 26.08 -24.15 5.07
C MET A 191 24.80 -24.38 4.26
N LEU A 192 24.51 -23.49 3.31
CA LEU A 192 23.32 -23.59 2.46
C LEU A 192 23.39 -24.78 1.50
N ALA A 193 24.55 -25.06 0.91
CA ALA A 193 24.76 -26.24 0.07
C ALA A 193 24.55 -27.54 0.85
N ALA A 194 25.09 -27.64 2.07
CA ALA A 194 24.91 -28.80 2.93
C ALA A 194 23.42 -29.07 3.27
N PHE A 195 22.62 -28.01 3.51
CA PHE A 195 21.17 -28.16 3.71
C PHE A 195 20.43 -28.66 2.48
N GLN A 196 20.83 -28.21 1.28
CA GLN A 196 20.22 -28.65 0.03
C GLN A 196 20.50 -30.12 -0.24
N GLU A 197 21.74 -30.57 -0.03
CA GLU A 197 22.14 -31.97 -0.19
C GLU A 197 21.39 -32.89 0.79
N ALA A 198 21.29 -32.51 2.06
CA ALA A 198 20.54 -33.27 3.08
C ALA A 198 19.02 -33.36 2.76
N SER A 199 18.43 -32.26 2.27
CA SER A 199 17.01 -32.23 1.89
C SER A 199 16.72 -33.08 0.65
N ALA A 200 17.67 -33.17 -0.28
CA ALA A 200 17.55 -34.02 -1.47
C ALA A 200 17.66 -35.51 -1.13
N SER A 201 18.51 -35.90 -0.16
CA SER A 201 18.63 -37.29 0.28
C SER A 201 17.39 -37.79 1.02
N ASP A 202 16.76 -36.95 1.84
CA ASP A 202 15.52 -37.32 2.56
C ASP A 202 14.32 -37.46 1.61
N SER A 203 14.24 -36.62 0.59
CA SER A 203 13.20 -36.70 -0.46
C SER A 203 13.37 -37.93 -1.36
N ALA A 204 14.61 -38.38 -1.60
CA ALA A 204 14.89 -39.58 -2.40
C ALA A 204 14.72 -40.90 -1.61
N ALA A 205 14.64 -40.84 -0.28
CA ALA A 205 14.45 -41.99 0.60
C ALA A 205 12.98 -42.26 0.96
N THR A 206 12.04 -41.44 0.48
CA THR A 206 10.59 -41.55 0.69
C THR A 206 9.88 -41.96 -0.61
#